data_AF-A0A1Q6ILK1-F1
#
_entry.id   AF-A0A1Q6ILK1-F1
#
_cell.length_a   1.000
_cell.length_b   1.000
_cell.length_c   1.000
_cell.angle_alpha   90.00
_cell.angle_beta   90.00
_cell.angle_gamma   90.00
#
_symmetry.space_group_name_H-M   'P 1'
#
loop_
_entity.id
_entity.type
_entity.pdbx_description
1 polymer ?
#
loop_
_entity_poly.entity_id
_entity_poly.type
_entity_poly.pdbx_seq_one_letter_code
_entity_poly.pdbx_strand_id
1 'polypeptide(L)'
;MKGLVVKYGEKTYKVGLPDGGVTLSSCIMQNKFTLEAGGSGHAYASVFLKLREDIEFEVEVAEFDKASEPLSETNQPIIDPDYPREEDPDWKLKHFRKLEKILKEEGLLD
;
A
#
# COMPACT_ATOMS: atom_id res chain seq x y z
N MET A 1 -21.52 1.79 12.21
CA MET A 1 -20.50 0.80 11.78
C MET A 1 -19.20 1.12 12.49
N LYS A 2 -18.53 0.12 13.08
CA LYS A 2 -17.21 0.31 13.71
C LYS A 2 -16.09 0.06 12.69
N GLY A 3 -15.06 0.89 12.69
CA GLY A 3 -13.93 0.77 11.79
C GLY A 3 -12.78 1.69 12.18
N LEU A 4 -11.93 2.02 11.21
CA LEU A 4 -10.78 2.92 11.40
C LEU A 4 -11.06 4.27 10.74
N VAL A 5 -10.76 5.36 11.43
CA VAL A 5 -10.61 6.69 10.84
C VAL A 5 -9.12 6.97 10.71
N VAL A 6 -8.64 7.01 9.48
CA VAL A 6 -7.23 7.24 9.14
C VAL A 6 -7.09 8.65 8.60
N LYS A 7 -6.20 9.46 9.18
CA LYS A 7 -5.91 10.81 8.68
C LYS A 7 -4.45 10.92 8.28
N TYR A 8 -4.23 11.56 7.14
CA TYR A 8 -2.92 11.92 6.65
C TYR A 8 -3.01 13.20 5.81
N GLY A 9 -2.24 14.22 6.20
CA GLY A 9 -2.38 15.57 5.65
C GLY A 9 -3.82 16.10 5.81
N GLU A 10 -4.41 16.58 4.73
CA GLU A 10 -5.79 17.07 4.71
C GLU A 10 -6.83 15.97 4.46
N LYS A 11 -6.40 14.73 4.23
CA LYS A 11 -7.32 13.62 3.92
C LYS A 11 -7.72 12.86 5.17
N THR A 12 -8.99 12.53 5.24
CA THR A 12 -9.58 11.65 6.27
C THR A 12 -10.33 10.51 5.59
N TYR A 13 -10.00 9.28 5.96
CA TYR A 13 -10.55 8.05 5.41
C TYR A 13 -11.30 7.28 6.49
N LYS A 14 -12.60 7.06 6.28
CA LYS A 14 -13.42 6.18 7.13
C LYS A 14 -13.39 4.78 6.54
N VAL A 15 -12.57 3.91 7.10
CA VAL A 15 -12.33 2.55 6.62
C VAL A 15 -13.18 1.60 7.45
N GLY A 16 -14.22 1.06 6.82
CA GLY A 16 -15.16 0.17 7.48
C GLY A 16 -15.85 -0.75 6.48
N LEU A 17 -16.11 -1.98 6.91
CA LEU A 17 -16.93 -2.95 6.19
C LEU A 17 -18.06 -3.42 7.11
N PRO A 18 -19.34 -3.42 6.65
CA PRO A 18 -20.47 -3.85 7.48
C PRO A 18 -20.32 -5.28 8.00
N ASP A 19 -19.83 -6.18 7.15
CA ASP A 19 -19.81 -7.63 7.40
C ASP A 19 -18.38 -8.20 7.40
N GLY A 20 -17.35 -7.36 7.54
CA GLY A 20 -15.95 -7.75 7.37
C GLY A 20 -14.98 -7.03 8.31
N GLY A 21 -13.78 -7.59 8.42
CA GLY A 21 -12.68 -6.96 9.14
C GLY A 21 -12.01 -5.87 8.32
N VAL A 22 -11.43 -4.89 9.00
CA VAL A 22 -10.53 -3.90 8.40
C VAL A 22 -9.13 -4.05 8.96
N THR A 23 -8.15 -3.72 8.13
CA THR A 23 -6.72 -3.79 8.46
C THR A 23 -6.07 -2.46 8.14
N LEU A 24 -5.11 -2.08 8.98
CA LEU A 24 -4.13 -1.05 8.71
C LEU A 24 -2.76 -1.74 8.59
N SER A 25 -2.02 -1.42 7.55
CA SER A 25 -0.66 -1.88 7.33
C SER A 25 0.25 -0.68 7.11
N SER A 26 1.38 -0.64 7.83
CA SER A 26 2.45 0.33 7.59
C SER A 26 3.75 -0.42 7.32
N CYS A 27 4.49 -0.03 6.28
CA CYS A 27 5.72 -0.70 5.89
C CYS A 27 6.84 0.32 5.62
N ILE A 28 8.04 0.01 6.10
CA ILE A 28 9.27 0.70 5.73
C ILE A 28 10.15 -0.28 4.96
N MET A 29 10.47 0.05 3.71
CA MET A 29 11.31 -0.81 2.87
C MET A 29 12.08 0.03 1.86
N GLN A 30 13.38 -0.20 1.72
CA GLN A 30 14.21 0.40 0.66
C GLN A 30 14.03 1.93 0.51
N ASN A 31 14.09 2.66 1.62
CA ASN A 31 13.90 4.11 1.67
C ASN A 31 12.50 4.60 1.24
N LYS A 32 11.49 3.73 1.40
CA LYS A 32 10.07 4.01 1.16
C LYS A 32 9.29 3.78 2.45
N PHE A 33 8.25 4.57 2.65
CA PHE A 33 7.21 4.33 3.64
C PHE A 33 5.87 4.14 2.92
N THR A 34 5.11 3.13 3.29
CA THR A 34 3.75 2.92 2.80
C THR A 34 2.78 2.75 3.95
N LEU A 35 1.59 3.34 3.82
CA LEU A 35 0.45 3.15 4.72
C LEU A 35 -0.75 2.75 3.89
N GLU A 36 -1.36 1.61 4.22
CA GLU A 36 -2.54 1.11 3.53
C GLU A 36 -3.60 0.70 4.54
N ALA A 37 -4.84 1.12 4.30
CA ALA A 37 -5.98 0.77 5.12
C ALA A 37 -7.14 0.26 4.25
N GLY A 38 -7.68 -0.89 4.59
CA GLY A 38 -8.76 -1.51 3.81
C GLY A 38 -9.29 -2.80 4.40
N GLY A 39 -10.10 -3.52 3.63
CA GLY A 39 -10.64 -4.82 4.03
C GLY A 39 -11.25 -5.57 2.84
N SER A 40 -11.31 -6.90 2.93
CA SER A 40 -11.92 -7.80 1.93
C SER A 40 -11.62 -7.48 0.46
N GLY A 41 -10.38 -7.10 0.14
CA GLY A 41 -9.94 -6.79 -1.23
C GLY A 41 -10.14 -5.33 -1.68
N HIS A 42 -10.66 -4.46 -0.82
CA HIS A 42 -10.82 -3.03 -1.09
C HIS A 42 -9.87 -2.20 -0.23
N ALA A 43 -8.98 -1.44 -0.89
CA ALA A 43 -8.20 -0.39 -0.25
C ALA A 43 -9.03 0.90 -0.19
N TYR A 44 -9.02 1.59 0.94
CA TYR A 44 -9.72 2.86 1.14
C TYR A 44 -8.74 4.02 1.27
N ALA A 45 -7.58 3.76 1.89
CA ALA A 45 -6.45 4.68 1.96
C ALA A 45 -5.20 3.93 1.51
N SER A 46 -4.45 4.51 0.58
CA SER A 46 -3.07 4.11 0.30
C SER A 46 -2.21 5.36 0.17
N VAL A 47 -1.14 5.41 0.94
CA VAL A 47 -0.20 6.52 1.04
C VAL A 47 1.21 5.97 0.78
N PHE A 48 1.91 6.54 -0.19
CA PHE A 48 3.23 6.11 -0.65
C PHE A 48 4.20 7.28 -0.53
N LEU A 49 5.10 7.23 0.45
CA LEU A 49 6.00 8.34 0.79
C LEU A 49 7.47 7.94 0.63
N LYS A 50 8.29 8.89 0.20
CA LYS A 50 9.73 8.75 0.35
C LYS A 50 10.03 8.77 1.84
N LEU A 51 10.79 7.78 2.33
CA LEU A 51 11.12 7.72 3.75
C LEU A 51 11.90 8.98 4.16
N ARG A 52 11.41 9.64 5.21
CA ARG A 52 12.00 10.82 5.85
C ARG A 52 11.59 10.84 7.31
N GLU A 53 12.29 11.64 8.11
CA GLU A 53 11.85 11.97 9.47
C GLU A 53 10.50 12.72 9.43
N ASP A 54 9.80 12.72 10.55
CA ASP A 54 8.56 13.47 10.76
C ASP A 54 7.37 13.09 9.85
N ILE A 55 7.31 11.83 9.40
CA ILE A 55 6.09 11.26 8.79
C ILE A 55 5.08 10.97 9.91
N GLU A 56 4.01 11.75 9.96
CA GLU A 56 2.91 11.61 10.93
C GLU A 56 1.61 11.17 10.27
N PHE A 57 0.87 10.29 10.93
CA PHE A 57 -0.48 9.89 10.57
C PHE A 57 -1.29 9.59 11.83
N GLU A 58 -2.59 9.85 11.79
CA GLU A 58 -3.50 9.56 12.90
C GLU A 58 -4.39 8.38 12.55
N VAL A 59 -4.61 7.49 13.52
CA VAL A 59 -5.57 6.40 13.39
C VAL A 59 -6.42 6.30 14.64
N GLU A 60 -7.72 6.27 14.45
CA GLU A 60 -8.71 6.14 15.51
C GLU A 60 -9.65 4.97 15.20
N VAL A 61 -9.96 4.15 16.22
CA VAL A 61 -11.07 3.19 16.13
C VAL A 61 -12.35 3.94 16.48
N ALA A 62 -13.27 4.08 15.53
CA ALA A 62 -14.48 4.88 15.72
C ALA A 62 -15.72 4.20 15.12
N GLU A 63 -16.89 4.72 15.50
CA GLU A 63 -18.17 4.36 14.91
C GLU A 63 -18.68 5.47 13.98
N PHE A 64 -19.12 5.09 12.79
CA PHE A 64 -19.64 6.01 11.77
C PHE A 64 -20.73 5.34 10.92
N ASP A 65 -21.60 6.15 10.31
CA ASP A 65 -22.75 5.66 9.53
C ASP A 65 -22.34 5.07 8.18
N LYS A 66 -21.37 5.71 7.52
CA LYS A 66 -20.91 5.35 6.17
C LYS A 66 -19.39 5.41 6.06
N ALA A 67 -18.81 4.38 5.43
CA ALA A 67 -17.40 4.36 5.04
C ALA A 67 -17.11 5.35 3.90
N SER A 68 -15.85 5.75 3.75
CA SER A 68 -15.37 6.48 2.58
C SER A 68 -15.52 5.62 1.32
N GLU A 69 -15.44 6.24 0.14
CA GLU A 69 -15.33 5.47 -1.10
C GLU A 69 -13.98 4.71 -1.13
N PRO A 70 -13.96 3.44 -1.58
CA PRO A 70 -12.69 2.76 -1.86
C PRO A 70 -11.84 3.53 -2.86
N LEU A 71 -10.55 3.19 -2.96
CA LEU A 71 -9.68 3.73 -3.98
C LEU A 71 -10.26 3.45 -5.37
N SER A 72 -10.28 4.48 -6.19
CA SER A 72 -10.92 4.50 -7.50
C SER A 72 -10.25 5.56 -8.38
N GLU A 73 -10.76 5.74 -9.61
CA GLU A 73 -10.28 6.81 -10.48
C GLU A 73 -10.43 8.21 -9.84
N THR A 74 -11.47 8.40 -9.03
CA THR A 74 -11.78 9.67 -8.36
C THR A 74 -11.21 9.76 -6.94
N ASN A 75 -10.96 8.62 -6.29
CA ASN A 75 -10.29 8.54 -4.99
C ASN A 75 -8.90 7.91 -5.15
N GLN A 76 -7.96 8.70 -5.64
CA GLN A 76 -6.59 8.26 -5.92
C GLN A 76 -5.75 8.15 -4.63
N PRO A 77 -4.77 7.22 -4.60
CA PRO A 77 -3.79 7.16 -3.53
C PRO A 77 -2.98 8.46 -3.43
N ILE A 78 -2.44 8.73 -2.24
CA ILE A 78 -1.46 9.80 -2.07
C ILE A 78 -0.09 9.22 -2.41
N ILE A 79 0.62 9.82 -3.36
CA ILE A 79 1.97 9.42 -3.75
C ILE A 79 2.85 10.65 -3.69
N ASP A 80 3.92 10.59 -2.89
CA ASP A 80 4.94 11.62 -2.88
C ASP A 80 5.54 11.77 -4.30
N PRO A 81 5.79 13.00 -4.78
CA PRO A 81 6.45 13.21 -6.06
C PRO A 81 7.80 12.49 -6.17
N ASP A 82 8.54 12.46 -5.06
CA ASP A 82 9.85 11.81 -4.94
C ASP A 82 9.77 10.36 -4.46
N TYR A 83 8.57 9.76 -4.43
CA TYR A 83 8.42 8.35 -4.08
C TYR A 83 9.30 7.51 -5.03
N PRO A 84 10.29 6.74 -4.51
CA PRO A 84 11.23 6.06 -5.39
C PRO A 84 10.49 5.06 -6.28
N ARG A 85 10.54 5.31 -7.58
CA ARG A 85 9.97 4.43 -8.61
C ARG A 85 10.96 3.34 -8.95
N GLU A 86 10.47 2.20 -9.40
CA GLU A 86 11.37 1.19 -9.98
C GLU A 86 11.98 1.78 -11.26
N GLU A 87 13.31 1.91 -11.29
CA GLU A 87 14.03 2.53 -12.42
C GLU A 87 14.02 1.66 -13.68
N ASP A 88 13.86 0.34 -13.51
CA ASP A 88 13.81 -0.65 -14.59
C ASP A 88 12.58 -1.53 -14.42
N PRO A 89 11.46 -1.27 -15.14
CA PRO A 89 10.23 -2.06 -15.01
C PRO A 89 10.44 -3.55 -15.32
N ASP A 90 11.50 -3.90 -16.04
CA ASP A 90 11.82 -5.29 -16.42
C ASP A 90 12.79 -5.97 -15.46
N TRP A 91 13.20 -5.34 -14.36
CA TRP A 91 14.21 -5.91 -13.46
C TRP A 91 13.83 -7.30 -12.94
N LYS A 92 12.54 -7.54 -12.68
CA LYS A 92 12.00 -8.84 -12.25
C LYS A 92 12.17 -9.90 -13.34
N LEU A 93 11.88 -9.54 -14.60
CA LEU A 93 12.06 -10.44 -15.73
C LEU A 93 13.55 -10.73 -15.96
N LYS A 94 14.41 -9.71 -15.91
CA LYS A 94 15.87 -9.88 -16.02
C LYS A 94 16.41 -10.76 -14.91
N HIS A 95 15.96 -10.56 -13.67
CA HIS A 95 16.34 -11.37 -12.53
C HIS A 95 15.83 -12.82 -12.67
N PHE A 96 14.59 -13.01 -13.12
CA PHE A 96 14.04 -14.31 -13.43
C PHE A 96 14.87 -15.03 -14.50
N ARG A 97 15.20 -14.38 -15.62
CA ARG A 97 16.03 -14.98 -16.69
C ARG A 97 17.43 -15.34 -16.20
N LYS A 98 18.00 -14.56 -15.28
CA LYS A 98 19.28 -14.90 -14.64
C LYS A 98 19.17 -16.16 -13.79
N LEU A 99 18.12 -16.28 -12.97
CA LEU A 99 17.86 -17.47 -12.16
C LEU A 99 17.57 -18.69 -13.05
N GLU A 100 16.73 -18.53 -14.07
CA GLU A 100 16.42 -19.57 -15.06
C GLU A 100 17.69 -20.14 -15.69
N LYS A 101 18.62 -19.26 -16.10
CA LYS A 101 19.91 -19.68 -16.66
C LYS A 101 20.74 -20.50 -15.66
N ILE A 102 20.85 -20.04 -14.42
CA ILE A 102 21.61 -20.76 -13.36
C ILE A 102 21.00 -22.14 -13.12
N LEU A 103 19.67 -22.21 -12.99
CA LEU A 103 18.98 -23.47 -12.74
C LEU A 103 19.13 -24.47 -13.90
N LYS A 104 19.14 -23.98 -15.15
CA LYS A 104 19.44 -24.79 -16.34
C LYS A 104 20.88 -25.29 -16.36
N GLU A 105 21.84 -24.44 -16.03
CA GLU A 105 23.27 -24.81 -15.94
C GLU A 105 23.54 -25.85 -14.84
N GLU A 106 22.79 -25.79 -13.73
CA GLU A 106 22.86 -26.76 -12.63
C GLU A 106 22.02 -28.04 -12.87
N GLY A 107 21.29 -28.14 -13.99
CA GLY A 107 20.43 -29.28 -14.31
C GLY A 107 19.21 -29.42 -13.40
N LEU A 108 18.79 -28.32 -12.77
CA LEU A 108 17.62 -28.24 -11.89
C LEU A 108 16.35 -27.79 -12.63
N LEU A 109 16.50 -27.34 -13.88
CA LEU A 109 15.43 -26.89 -14.76
C LEU A 109 15.80 -27.27 -16.20
N ASP A 110 14.83 -27.72 -16.99
CA ASP A 110 15.02 -28.06 -18.42
C ASP A 110 15.05 -26.79 -19.31
#